data_AF-A0A261A9W9-F1
#
_entry.id   AF-A0A261A9W9-F1
#
_cell.length_a   1.000
_cell.length_b   1.000
_cell.length_c   1.000
_cell.angle_alpha   90.00
_cell.angle_beta   90.00
_cell.angle_gamma   90.00
#
_symmetry.space_group_name_H-M   'P 1'
#
loop_
_entity.id
_entity.type
_entity.pdbx_description
1 polymer ?
#
loop_
_entity_poly.entity_id
_entity_poly.type
_entity_poly.pdbx_seq_one_letter_code
_entity_poly.pdbx_strand_id
1 'polypeptide(L)'
;MSSGPEGAGTSAGTSSGTPAGMPGPPHPIFPPLPPSTPSGATPGTPHSITHNLMEQSWYWGDADRSSVSKALSDQPDGSFVVRNASTPGDFTLCVKFEGQVKLLKIVVKDGKCGFNSDSMTHQSVTNLVDFHRKISLNLYNDALNVCLLYPVSVRRNSQNGKPLFKKGHLQQRLVLTAKNDKMEALRAVHLAFERGAKLFDACHQEMEKAEGLYHALNQSIKETELKLRQLVPLATVEREISEEIQTSLSTSEMIKEVFVNNGEFIKESIRRMRAELKELLEKKQELSKITDEIESKKQHAKHRLSELMEVRNAVYDQMDPSLCTRMAQLLDTGGELINSEPMKVTQLLADLELRWTPAQFLMCSSSKENAANALIHARYRIAQLDKAVGLKREPMDGIFLIRASKSY
;
A
#
# COMPACT_ATOMS: atom_id res chain seq x y z
N MET A 1 -25.81 32.41 -67.00
CA MET A 1 -26.27 32.55 -65.62
C MET A 1 -25.18 33.30 -64.87
N SER A 2 -25.56 34.42 -64.25
CA SER A 2 -24.72 35.59 -63.96
C SER A 2 -23.57 35.39 -62.99
N SER A 3 -22.51 36.16 -63.26
CA SER A 3 -21.36 36.45 -62.41
C SER A 3 -21.41 37.92 -61.96
N GLY A 4 -21.07 38.17 -60.68
CA GLY A 4 -20.66 39.46 -60.06
C GLY A 4 -21.77 40.51 -59.78
N PRO A 5 -21.49 41.59 -59.00
CA PRO A 5 -20.20 42.01 -58.42
C PRO A 5 -20.26 42.65 -57.00
N GLU A 6 -19.14 43.29 -56.64
CA GLU A 6 -18.74 44.04 -55.43
C GLU A 6 -19.60 45.25 -55.00
N GLY A 7 -19.36 45.74 -53.77
CA GLY A 7 -19.64 47.12 -53.31
C GLY A 7 -19.26 47.29 -51.83
N ALA A 8 -18.10 47.87 -51.50
CA ALA A 8 -17.82 49.31 -51.38
C ALA A 8 -18.11 49.86 -49.97
N GLY A 9 -17.04 50.23 -49.27
CA GLY A 9 -17.09 51.08 -48.08
C GLY A 9 -17.29 52.56 -48.43
N THR A 10 -17.64 53.36 -47.43
CA THR A 10 -17.55 54.82 -47.47
C THR A 10 -17.34 55.39 -46.07
N SER A 11 -16.60 56.49 -46.05
CA SER A 11 -15.98 57.24 -44.97
C SER A 11 -16.61 58.62 -44.79
N ALA A 12 -16.52 59.21 -43.58
CA ALA A 12 -16.28 60.65 -43.29
C ALA A 12 -16.35 60.83 -41.75
N GLY A 13 -15.36 61.39 -41.01
CA GLY A 13 -14.88 62.78 -40.95
C GLY A 13 -15.33 63.35 -39.58
N THR A 14 -14.55 63.98 -38.68
CA THR A 14 -13.51 65.02 -38.82
C THR A 14 -12.87 65.37 -37.45
N SER A 15 -11.53 65.55 -37.44
CA SER A 15 -10.67 66.55 -36.76
C SER A 15 -10.83 66.99 -35.29
N SER A 16 -9.74 66.89 -34.50
CA SER A 16 -8.96 68.06 -34.01
C SER A 16 -7.59 67.60 -33.45
N GLY A 17 -6.58 68.45 -33.56
CA GLY A 17 -5.16 68.12 -33.43
C GLY A 17 -4.49 68.33 -32.06
N THR A 18 -3.28 67.77 -32.02
CA THR A 18 -2.12 67.70 -31.10
C THR A 18 -1.83 68.89 -30.15
N PRO A 19 -1.01 68.75 -29.07
CA PRO A 19 0.34 68.17 -29.11
C PRO A 19 0.79 67.21 -27.98
N ALA A 20 1.81 66.46 -28.38
CA ALA A 20 2.79 65.65 -27.66
C ALA A 20 3.03 65.92 -26.16
N GLY A 21 2.96 64.84 -25.38
CA GLY A 21 3.69 64.63 -24.13
C GLY A 21 4.23 63.19 -24.14
N MET A 22 5.52 63.03 -23.81
CA MET A 22 6.30 61.80 -23.99
C MET A 22 5.72 60.55 -23.30
N PRO A 23 5.93 59.33 -23.83
CA PRO A 23 5.57 58.12 -23.11
C PRO A 23 6.56 57.91 -21.95
N GLY A 24 6.07 58.06 -20.72
CA GLY A 24 6.74 57.53 -19.54
C GLY A 24 6.89 56.01 -19.63
N PRO A 25 7.85 55.41 -18.92
CA PRO A 25 8.09 53.96 -18.99
C PRO A 25 6.83 53.20 -18.57
N PRO A 26 6.53 52.04 -19.19
CA PRO A 26 5.35 51.26 -18.84
C PRO A 26 5.45 50.83 -17.38
N HIS A 27 4.51 51.27 -16.55
CA HIS A 27 4.31 50.73 -15.22
C HIS A 27 4.00 49.23 -15.34
N PRO A 28 4.63 48.35 -14.54
CA PRO A 28 4.31 46.94 -14.54
C PRO A 28 2.84 46.75 -14.19
N ILE A 29 2.10 46.10 -15.08
CA ILE A 29 0.73 45.65 -14.84
C ILE A 29 0.82 44.54 -13.79
N PHE A 30 0.50 44.87 -12.54
CA PHE A 30 0.35 43.87 -11.49
C PHE A 30 -0.96 43.10 -11.70
N PRO A 31 -0.96 41.75 -11.60
CA PRO A 31 -2.21 40.99 -11.54
C PRO A 31 -2.98 41.33 -10.24
N PRO A 32 -4.31 41.20 -10.24
CA PRO A 32 -5.13 41.61 -9.09
C PRO A 32 -4.80 40.78 -7.84
N LEU A 33 -4.65 41.46 -6.71
CA LEU A 33 -4.50 40.81 -5.40
C LEU A 33 -5.75 39.97 -5.06
N PRO A 34 -5.60 38.80 -4.43
CA PRO A 34 -6.73 38.03 -3.91
C PRO A 34 -7.46 38.78 -2.76
N PRO A 35 -8.76 38.52 -2.57
CA PRO A 35 -9.58 39.27 -1.61
C PRO A 35 -9.15 39.02 -0.17
N SER A 36 -9.14 40.09 0.62
CA SER A 36 -8.85 40.09 2.06
C SER A 36 -10.10 39.68 2.86
N THR A 37 -9.97 38.76 3.81
CA THR A 37 -10.95 38.48 4.88
C THR A 37 -10.26 38.46 6.25
N PRO A 38 -11.02 38.68 7.35
CA PRO A 38 -10.64 39.66 8.36
C PRO A 38 -9.73 39.14 9.47
N SER A 39 -9.04 40.11 10.05
CA SER A 39 -8.12 40.03 11.18
C SER A 39 -8.73 39.35 12.42
N GLY A 40 -7.95 38.43 12.99
CA GLY A 40 -8.25 37.76 14.25
C GLY A 40 -7.10 36.83 14.66
N ALA A 41 -5.88 37.35 14.75
CA ALA A 41 -4.75 36.59 15.28
C ALA A 41 -3.84 37.48 16.14
N THR A 42 -3.72 37.07 17.41
CA THR A 42 -2.73 37.50 18.39
C THR A 42 -1.28 37.34 17.87
N PRO A 43 -0.31 38.11 18.38
CA PRO A 43 1.06 38.09 17.87
C PRO A 43 1.79 36.78 18.19
N GLY A 44 2.19 36.06 17.13
CA GLY A 44 3.55 35.58 16.94
C GLY A 44 4.08 34.42 17.80
N THR A 45 3.62 33.20 17.56
CA THR A 45 4.48 32.00 17.68
C THR A 45 5.06 31.63 16.30
N PRO A 46 6.33 31.23 16.15
CA PRO A 46 6.99 31.00 14.84
C PRO A 46 6.44 29.82 14.02
N HIS A 47 5.40 29.12 14.48
CA HIS A 47 4.89 27.87 13.89
C HIS A 47 4.06 28.06 12.59
N SER A 48 3.76 29.29 12.18
CA SER A 48 2.87 29.53 11.03
C SER A 48 3.56 29.45 9.65
N ILE A 49 4.89 29.56 9.56
CA ILE A 49 5.60 29.71 8.27
C ILE A 49 6.03 28.35 7.68
N THR A 50 6.16 27.33 8.52
CA THR A 50 6.52 25.95 8.14
C THR A 50 5.30 25.04 7.93
N HIS A 51 4.10 25.62 7.84
CA HIS A 51 2.85 24.86 7.69
C HIS A 51 2.94 23.89 6.49
N ASN A 52 2.79 22.60 6.75
CA ASN A 52 2.89 21.48 5.80
C ASN A 52 4.25 21.32 5.09
N LEU A 53 5.31 22.03 5.47
CA LEU A 53 6.62 21.94 4.81
C LEU A 53 7.26 20.55 4.97
N MET A 54 7.13 19.95 6.16
CA MET A 54 7.64 18.60 6.46
C MET A 54 6.88 17.48 5.72
N GLU A 55 5.70 17.79 5.16
CA GLU A 55 4.87 16.84 4.40
C GLU A 55 5.19 16.87 2.91
N GLN A 56 5.99 17.84 2.46
CA GLN A 56 6.33 17.99 1.06
C GLN A 56 7.42 17.00 0.65
N SER A 57 7.16 16.22 -0.41
CA SER A 57 8.11 15.22 -0.92
C SER A 57 9.45 15.81 -1.37
N TRP A 58 9.46 17.09 -1.76
CA TRP A 58 10.64 17.86 -2.19
C TRP A 58 11.39 18.55 -1.05
N TYR A 59 10.91 18.48 0.20
CA TYR A 59 11.61 19.01 1.36
C TYR A 59 12.54 17.96 1.97
N TRP A 60 13.83 18.28 2.03
CA TRP A 60 14.91 17.36 2.40
C TRP A 60 15.52 17.67 3.76
N GLY A 61 14.95 18.62 4.52
CA GLY A 61 15.44 18.96 5.87
C GLY A 61 16.90 19.39 5.87
N ASP A 62 17.70 18.83 6.78
CA ASP A 62 19.12 19.15 6.99
C ASP A 62 20.07 18.51 5.96
N ALA A 63 19.59 18.16 4.76
CA ALA A 63 20.43 17.59 3.71
C ALA A 63 21.62 18.51 3.37
N ASP A 64 22.79 17.89 3.20
CA ASP A 64 24.01 18.57 2.84
C ASP A 64 24.01 18.96 1.35
N ARG A 65 24.78 20.02 1.06
CA ARG A 65 24.86 20.57 -0.30
C ARG A 65 25.35 19.55 -1.32
N SER A 66 26.32 18.72 -0.97
CA SER A 66 26.90 17.68 -1.84
C SER A 66 25.86 16.64 -2.23
N SER A 67 25.09 16.11 -1.27
CA SER A 67 24.06 15.11 -1.55
C SER A 67 22.95 15.66 -2.45
N VAL A 68 22.49 16.90 -2.21
CA VAL A 68 21.47 17.53 -3.05
C VAL A 68 22.00 17.84 -4.46
N SER A 69 23.25 18.28 -4.57
CA SER A 69 23.87 18.55 -5.87
C SER A 69 24.04 17.29 -6.71
N LYS A 70 24.44 16.18 -6.08
CA LYS A 70 24.52 14.86 -6.74
C LYS A 70 23.12 14.35 -7.09
N ALA A 71 22.13 14.57 -6.23
CA ALA A 71 20.77 14.14 -6.49
C ALA A 71 20.13 14.82 -7.71
N LEU A 72 20.51 16.07 -7.96
CA LEU A 72 20.04 16.87 -9.08
C LEU A 72 20.95 16.78 -10.32
N SER A 73 22.11 16.13 -10.25
CA SER A 73 23.03 16.04 -11.40
C SER A 73 22.39 15.31 -12.57
N ASP A 74 21.66 14.24 -12.26
CA ASP A 74 21.08 13.29 -13.21
C ASP A 74 19.58 13.53 -13.46
N GLN A 75 19.08 14.70 -13.05
CA GLN A 75 17.69 15.09 -13.20
C GLN A 75 17.52 16.17 -14.29
N PRO A 76 16.37 16.23 -14.97
CA PRO A 76 16.12 17.25 -15.99
C PRO A 76 16.03 18.66 -15.40
N ASP A 77 16.22 19.68 -16.22
CA ASP A 77 16.02 21.08 -15.84
C ASP A 77 14.60 21.33 -15.29
N GLY A 78 14.49 22.19 -14.28
CA GLY A 78 13.28 22.39 -13.49
C GLY A 78 13.09 21.39 -12.35
N SER A 79 14.00 20.43 -12.17
CA SER A 79 14.02 19.56 -10.98
C SER A 79 14.51 20.30 -9.76
N PHE A 80 13.84 20.11 -8.61
CA PHE A 80 14.13 20.93 -7.43
C PHE A 80 13.95 20.20 -6.09
N VAL A 81 14.61 20.77 -5.07
CA VAL A 81 14.61 20.34 -3.67
C VAL A 81 14.69 21.58 -2.77
N VAL A 82 14.03 21.56 -1.61
CA VAL A 82 14.23 22.57 -0.55
C VAL A 82 14.85 21.91 0.67
N ARG A 83 15.88 22.56 1.24
CA ARG A 83 16.58 22.11 2.45
C ARG A 83 16.72 23.26 3.46
N ASN A 84 17.11 22.95 4.68
CA ASN A 84 17.43 23.94 5.69
C ASN A 84 18.69 24.72 5.27
N ALA A 85 18.66 26.04 5.43
CA ALA A 85 19.84 26.86 5.26
C ALA A 85 20.80 26.66 6.44
N SER A 86 22.05 27.06 6.26
CA SER A 86 23.01 27.13 7.37
C SER A 86 22.62 28.19 8.41
N THR A 87 21.82 29.18 8.02
CA THR A 87 21.22 30.16 8.92
C THR A 87 19.94 29.56 9.53
N PRO A 88 19.85 29.40 10.87
CA PRO A 88 18.66 28.86 11.51
C PRO A 88 17.41 29.69 11.17
N GLY A 89 16.35 29.01 10.73
CA GLY A 89 15.08 29.63 10.35
C GLY A 89 14.91 29.94 8.86
N ASP A 90 16.01 29.98 8.10
CA ASP A 90 15.99 30.17 6.65
C ASP A 90 16.07 28.84 5.89
N PHE A 91 15.74 28.86 4.59
CA PHE A 91 15.79 27.69 3.72
C PHE A 91 16.65 27.92 2.48
N THR A 92 16.99 26.85 1.78
CA THR A 92 17.68 26.92 0.49
C THR A 92 16.92 26.07 -0.53
N LEU A 93 16.44 26.70 -1.60
CA LEU A 93 15.91 26.02 -2.78
C LEU A 93 17.06 25.68 -3.71
N CYS A 94 17.19 24.41 -4.07
CA CYS A 94 18.15 23.92 -5.05
C CYS A 94 17.36 23.50 -6.30
N VAL A 95 17.67 24.08 -7.47
CA VAL A 95 16.98 23.79 -8.74
C VAL A 95 18.00 23.52 -9.85
N LYS A 96 17.70 22.56 -10.71
CA LYS A 96 18.49 22.26 -11.92
C LYS A 96 18.08 23.22 -13.04
N PHE A 97 19.04 23.93 -13.62
CA PHE A 97 18.82 24.87 -14.71
C PHE A 97 20.07 24.98 -15.58
N GLU A 98 19.90 24.83 -16.90
CA GLU A 98 20.96 24.82 -17.92
C GLU A 98 22.09 23.83 -17.55
N GLY A 99 21.71 22.64 -17.10
CA GLY A 99 22.66 21.59 -16.71
C GLY A 99 23.38 21.84 -15.37
N GLN A 100 23.17 22.98 -14.71
CA GLN A 100 23.79 23.31 -13.41
C GLN A 100 22.79 23.34 -12.26
N VAL A 101 23.25 23.06 -11.04
CA VAL A 101 22.43 23.24 -9.83
C VAL A 101 22.59 24.67 -9.33
N LYS A 102 21.49 25.43 -9.31
CA LYS A 102 21.40 26.77 -8.76
C LYS A 102 20.80 26.73 -7.37
N LEU A 103 21.35 27.52 -6.44
CA LEU A 103 20.92 27.57 -5.04
C LEU A 103 20.37 28.97 -4.74
N LEU A 104 19.13 29.05 -4.27
CA LEU A 104 18.48 30.29 -3.89
C LEU A 104 18.17 30.25 -2.39
N LYS A 105 18.60 31.28 -1.67
CA LYS A 105 18.26 31.42 -0.25
C LYS A 105 16.83 31.91 -0.12
N ILE A 106 16.03 31.24 0.70
CA ILE A 106 14.71 31.68 1.10
C ILE A 106 14.84 32.26 2.49
N VAL A 107 14.65 33.57 2.60
CA VAL A 107 14.69 34.29 3.87
C VAL A 107 13.32 34.22 4.51
N VAL A 108 13.29 34.05 5.84
CA VAL A 108 12.06 34.01 6.63
C VAL A 108 12.09 35.11 7.70
N LYS A 109 11.12 36.02 7.66
CA LYS A 109 11.05 37.17 8.58
C LYS A 109 9.60 37.60 8.78
N ASP A 110 9.23 37.94 10.02
CA ASP A 110 7.93 38.54 10.38
C ASP A 110 6.70 37.80 9.82
N GLY A 111 6.73 36.46 9.81
CA GLY A 111 5.60 35.67 9.31
C GLY A 111 5.55 35.47 7.79
N LYS A 112 6.51 36.01 7.04
CA LYS A 112 6.58 35.90 5.58
C LYS A 112 7.92 35.31 5.12
N CYS A 113 7.97 34.89 3.86
CA CYS A 113 9.17 34.36 3.22
C CYS A 113 9.30 34.81 1.77
N GLY A 114 10.53 34.81 1.25
CA GLY A 114 10.84 35.19 -0.12
C GLY A 114 12.34 35.03 -0.43
N PHE A 115 12.70 35.19 -1.71
CA PHE A 115 14.11 35.11 -2.16
C PHE A 115 14.87 36.43 -1.97
N ASN A 116 14.16 37.55 -1.79
CA ASN A 116 14.73 38.85 -1.47
C ASN A 116 14.10 39.40 -0.18
N SER A 117 14.89 40.09 0.64
CA SER A 117 14.42 40.72 1.89
C SER A 117 13.40 41.83 1.65
N ASP A 118 13.47 42.46 0.48
CA ASP A 118 12.68 43.65 0.15
C ASP A 118 11.34 43.29 -0.52
N SER A 119 11.13 42.02 -0.87
CA SER A 119 9.92 41.50 -1.54
C SER A 119 9.44 40.18 -0.93
N MET A 120 9.22 40.17 0.39
CA MET A 120 8.71 39.01 1.14
C MET A 120 7.18 38.92 1.05
N THR A 121 6.68 38.33 -0.03
CA THR A 121 5.24 38.31 -0.38
C THR A 121 4.52 37.02 0.04
N HIS A 122 5.22 35.95 0.41
CA HIS A 122 4.61 34.64 0.64
C HIS A 122 4.47 34.29 2.12
N GLN A 123 3.29 33.79 2.51
CA GLN A 123 2.97 33.43 3.90
C GLN A 123 3.59 32.11 4.39
N SER A 124 4.11 31.27 3.46
CA SER A 124 4.80 30.01 3.78
C SER A 124 5.75 29.60 2.65
N VAL A 125 6.75 28.78 2.98
CA VAL A 125 7.70 28.24 2.00
C VAL A 125 7.00 27.36 0.97
N THR A 126 5.99 26.61 1.40
CA THR A 126 5.13 25.80 0.52
C THR A 126 4.42 26.68 -0.51
N ASN A 127 3.84 27.81 -0.10
CA ASN A 127 3.16 28.74 -1.00
C ASN A 127 4.14 29.42 -1.98
N LEU A 128 5.36 29.74 -1.52
CA LEU A 128 6.42 30.27 -2.38
C LEU A 128 6.80 29.24 -3.46
N VAL A 129 6.99 27.98 -3.08
CA VAL A 129 7.31 26.91 -4.02
C VAL A 129 6.15 26.71 -5.00
N ASP A 130 4.92 26.54 -4.52
CA ASP A 130 3.75 26.31 -5.37
C ASP A 130 3.47 27.45 -6.36
N PHE A 131 3.73 28.69 -5.95
CA PHE A 131 3.70 29.84 -6.85
C PHE A 131 4.72 29.68 -7.98
N HIS A 132 5.97 29.34 -7.66
CA HIS A 132 7.03 29.15 -8.64
C HIS A 132 7.00 27.83 -9.42
N ARG A 133 6.08 26.92 -9.08
CA ARG A 133 5.72 25.79 -9.97
C ARG A 133 4.98 26.27 -11.21
N LYS A 134 4.26 27.40 -11.10
CA LYS A 134 3.44 27.99 -12.18
C LYS A 134 4.09 29.22 -12.81
N ILE A 135 4.88 29.97 -12.04
CA ILE A 135 5.50 31.23 -12.45
C ILE A 135 7.03 31.10 -12.40
N SER A 136 7.69 31.45 -13.50
CA SER A 136 9.14 31.29 -13.66
C SER A 136 9.94 32.07 -12.59
N LEU A 137 11.09 31.53 -12.22
CA LEU A 137 12.03 32.19 -11.31
C LEU A 137 12.68 33.44 -11.94
N ASN A 138 12.45 33.71 -13.23
CA ASN A 138 12.91 34.94 -13.87
C ASN A 138 12.35 36.21 -13.21
N LEU A 139 11.17 36.11 -12.59
CA LEU A 139 10.57 37.18 -11.80
C LEU A 139 11.46 37.63 -10.63
N TYR A 140 12.29 36.72 -10.12
CA TYR A 140 13.29 37.03 -9.09
C TYR A 140 14.65 37.40 -9.69
N ASN A 141 15.07 36.69 -10.73
CA ASN A 141 16.35 36.93 -11.41
C ASN A 141 16.19 36.62 -12.90
N ASP A 142 16.23 37.63 -13.76
CA ASP A 142 15.97 37.53 -15.20
C ASP A 142 16.77 36.41 -15.91
N ALA A 143 17.94 36.04 -15.36
CA ALA A 143 18.79 34.96 -15.88
C ALA A 143 18.34 33.53 -15.48
N LEU A 144 17.32 33.37 -14.64
CA LEU A 144 16.80 32.07 -14.15
C LEU A 144 15.42 31.78 -14.71
N ASN A 145 15.29 31.65 -16.04
CA ASN A 145 14.02 31.36 -16.69
C ASN A 145 13.62 29.88 -16.57
N VAL A 146 13.19 29.48 -15.38
CA VAL A 146 12.78 28.10 -15.05
C VAL A 146 11.67 28.07 -14.02
N CYS A 147 10.71 27.17 -14.19
CA CYS A 147 9.68 26.86 -13.20
C CYS A 147 10.08 25.62 -12.37
N LEU A 148 9.50 25.48 -11.17
CA LEU A 148 9.70 24.33 -10.29
C LEU A 148 8.82 23.14 -10.75
N LEU A 149 9.30 22.42 -11.76
CA LEU A 149 8.51 21.41 -12.46
C LEU A 149 8.52 20.05 -11.75
N TYR A 150 9.71 19.57 -11.36
CA TYR A 150 9.90 18.18 -10.94
C TYR A 150 10.38 18.09 -9.49
N PRO A 151 9.49 17.83 -8.52
CA PRO A 151 9.90 17.65 -7.13
C PRO A 151 10.71 16.36 -6.97
N VAL A 152 11.94 16.46 -6.47
CA VAL A 152 12.79 15.29 -6.24
C VAL A 152 12.58 14.80 -4.82
N SER A 153 12.19 13.53 -4.68
CA SER A 153 11.94 12.91 -3.37
C SER A 153 13.19 12.29 -2.77
N VAL A 154 13.34 12.43 -1.45
CA VAL A 154 14.38 11.78 -0.63
C VAL A 154 14.52 10.27 -0.92
N ARG A 155 13.46 9.59 -1.38
CA ARG A 155 13.44 8.13 -1.57
C ARG A 155 14.11 7.62 -2.86
N ARG A 156 14.47 8.48 -3.83
CA ARG A 156 14.79 8.00 -5.20
C ARG A 156 16.27 7.80 -5.55
N ASN A 157 17.23 8.13 -4.69
CA ASN A 157 18.65 8.13 -5.08
C ASN A 157 19.52 7.08 -4.38
N SER A 158 19.18 5.81 -4.54
CA SER A 158 20.13 4.72 -4.31
C SER A 158 20.12 3.74 -5.48
N GLN A 159 20.54 4.20 -6.66
CA GLN A 159 21.06 3.28 -7.67
C GLN A 159 22.45 2.83 -7.22
N ASN A 160 22.55 1.58 -6.75
CA ASN A 160 23.60 0.61 -7.08
C ASN A 160 23.44 -0.62 -6.17
N GLY A 161 23.03 -1.73 -6.80
CA GLY A 161 22.40 -2.87 -6.16
C GLY A 161 23.25 -3.65 -5.15
N LYS A 162 22.61 -3.97 -4.02
CA LYS A 162 22.53 -5.32 -3.44
C LYS A 162 21.15 -5.47 -2.80
N PRO A 163 20.42 -6.59 -3.01
CA PRO A 163 19.16 -6.82 -2.33
C PRO A 163 19.48 -7.32 -0.92
N LEU A 164 19.20 -6.49 0.09
CA LEU A 164 19.19 -6.96 1.47
C LEU A 164 17.88 -6.51 2.11
N PHE A 165 16.80 -7.23 1.79
CA PHE A 165 15.61 -7.19 2.62
C PHE A 165 16.02 -7.60 4.05
N LYS A 166 16.00 -6.66 4.99
CA LYS A 166 15.74 -6.94 6.40
C LYS A 166 14.41 -6.31 6.78
N LYS A 167 13.52 -7.21 7.20
CA LYS A 167 12.15 -7.00 7.68
C LYS A 167 12.07 -5.92 8.75
N GLY A 168 11.01 -5.12 8.66
CA GLY A 168 10.52 -4.20 9.69
C GLY A 168 10.42 -2.77 9.16
N HIS A 169 9.18 -2.24 9.05
CA HIS A 169 8.79 -0.88 8.64
C HIS A 169 8.10 -0.70 7.27
N LEU A 170 7.48 -1.75 6.72
CA LEU A 170 6.27 -1.53 5.92
C LEU A 170 5.08 -1.35 6.89
N GLN A 171 4.40 -0.21 6.73
CA GLN A 171 3.03 0.00 7.20
C GLN A 171 2.77 0.30 8.69
N GLN A 172 3.51 1.21 9.32
CA GLN A 172 2.95 1.94 10.47
C GLN A 172 3.60 3.32 10.60
N ARG A 173 2.98 4.34 9.98
CA ARG A 173 3.24 5.77 10.22
C ARG A 173 2.34 6.62 9.30
N LEU A 174 1.14 6.94 9.79
CA LEU A 174 0.65 8.31 9.89
C LEU A 174 -0.66 8.28 10.70
N VAL A 175 -0.57 8.46 12.01
CA VAL A 175 -1.76 8.60 12.86
C VAL A 175 -1.76 10.05 13.39
N LEU A 176 -2.85 10.77 13.09
CA LEU A 176 -3.38 11.94 13.80
C LEU A 176 -2.84 13.35 13.51
N THR A 177 -3.44 13.96 12.48
CA THR A 177 -4.07 15.29 12.63
C THR A 177 -5.59 15.04 12.48
N ALA A 178 -6.43 15.75 13.23
CA ALA A 178 -7.84 15.45 13.54
C ALA A 178 -8.87 15.27 12.36
N LYS A 179 -8.41 15.10 11.12
CA LYS A 179 -9.20 14.60 9.96
C LYS A 179 -8.80 13.19 9.51
N ASN A 180 -7.68 12.64 10.01
CA ASN A 180 -7.10 11.37 9.56
C ASN A 180 -7.58 10.12 10.34
N ASP A 181 -8.36 10.25 11.40
CA ASP A 181 -8.88 9.10 12.17
C ASP A 181 -9.67 8.13 11.29
N LYS A 182 -10.53 8.68 10.43
CA LYS A 182 -11.39 7.89 9.56
C LYS A 182 -10.63 7.24 8.39
N MET A 183 -9.56 7.88 7.90
CA MET A 183 -8.70 7.34 6.84
C MET A 183 -7.85 6.16 7.32
N GLU A 184 -7.30 6.25 8.53
CA GLU A 184 -6.55 5.14 9.12
C GLU A 184 -7.48 4.01 9.56
N ALA A 185 -8.69 4.31 10.04
CA ALA A 185 -9.73 3.30 10.27
C ALA A 185 -10.07 2.57 8.96
N LEU A 186 -10.28 3.30 7.85
CA LEU A 186 -10.53 2.71 6.54
C LEU A 186 -9.35 1.83 6.09
N ARG A 187 -8.12 2.30 6.27
CA ARG A 187 -6.90 1.53 5.95
C ARG A 187 -6.82 0.23 6.74
N ALA A 188 -7.07 0.27 8.04
CA ALA A 188 -6.99 -0.90 8.91
C ALA A 188 -8.04 -1.95 8.51
N VAL A 189 -9.29 -1.51 8.32
CA VAL A 189 -10.38 -2.41 7.91
C VAL A 189 -10.18 -2.92 6.48
N HIS A 190 -9.67 -2.09 5.57
CA HIS A 190 -9.31 -2.53 4.21
C HIS A 190 -8.22 -3.59 4.22
N LEU A 191 -7.13 -3.38 4.96
CA LEU A 191 -6.08 -4.39 5.07
C LEU A 191 -6.59 -5.69 5.71
N ALA A 192 -7.49 -5.60 6.69
CA ALA A 192 -8.13 -6.79 7.27
C ALA A 192 -9.01 -7.51 6.22
N PHE A 193 -9.81 -6.77 5.45
CA PHE A 193 -10.61 -7.29 4.34
C PHE A 193 -9.74 -7.99 3.30
N GLU A 194 -8.66 -7.35 2.83
CA GLU A 194 -7.74 -7.92 1.84
C GLU A 194 -7.07 -9.20 2.34
N ARG A 195 -6.68 -9.26 3.62
CA ARG A 195 -6.19 -10.50 4.25
C ARG A 195 -7.27 -11.57 4.31
N GLY A 196 -8.50 -11.20 4.67
CA GLY A 196 -9.65 -12.10 4.68
C GLY A 196 -9.95 -12.68 3.30
N ALA A 197 -9.90 -11.85 2.25
CA ALA A 197 -10.08 -12.27 0.87
C ALA A 197 -8.99 -13.26 0.45
N LYS A 198 -7.73 -12.92 0.74
CA LYS A 198 -6.58 -13.80 0.48
C LYS A 198 -6.70 -15.17 1.17
N LEU A 199 -7.19 -15.22 2.41
CA LEU A 199 -7.42 -16.48 3.13
C LEU A 199 -8.58 -17.28 2.55
N PHE A 200 -9.67 -16.60 2.17
CA PHE A 200 -10.81 -17.23 1.51
C PHE A 200 -10.38 -17.85 0.18
N ASP A 201 -9.65 -17.12 -0.66
CA ASP A 201 -9.14 -17.61 -1.93
C ASP A 201 -8.21 -18.82 -1.75
N ALA A 202 -7.34 -18.78 -0.72
CA ALA A 202 -6.49 -19.91 -0.39
C ALA A 202 -7.30 -21.16 0.01
N CYS A 203 -8.31 -21.00 0.89
CA CYS A 203 -9.20 -22.11 1.28
C CYS A 203 -10.01 -22.63 0.08
N HIS A 204 -10.45 -21.75 -0.81
CA HIS A 204 -11.17 -22.11 -2.03
C HIS A 204 -10.30 -22.98 -2.95
N GLN A 205 -9.06 -22.55 -3.21
CA GLN A 205 -8.11 -23.31 -4.02
C GLN A 205 -7.72 -24.66 -3.40
N GLU A 206 -7.60 -24.74 -2.08
CA GLU A 206 -7.38 -26.01 -1.37
C GLU A 206 -8.58 -26.95 -1.52
N MET A 207 -9.81 -26.42 -1.47
CA MET A 207 -11.02 -27.19 -1.69
C MET A 207 -11.08 -27.76 -3.12
N GLU A 208 -10.82 -26.94 -4.14
CA GLU A 208 -10.81 -27.39 -5.55
C GLU A 208 -9.80 -28.54 -5.76
N LYS A 209 -8.62 -28.46 -5.13
CA LYS A 209 -7.62 -29.53 -5.17
C LYS A 209 -8.11 -30.80 -4.48
N ALA A 210 -8.73 -30.67 -3.31
CA ALA A 210 -9.27 -31.80 -2.56
C ALA A 210 -10.40 -32.51 -3.33
N GLU A 211 -11.32 -31.75 -3.93
CA GLU A 211 -12.38 -32.27 -4.80
C GLU A 211 -11.79 -32.97 -6.04
N GLY A 212 -10.80 -32.37 -6.70
CA GLY A 212 -10.09 -32.98 -7.82
C GLY A 212 -9.46 -34.34 -7.46
N LEU A 213 -8.77 -34.42 -6.31
CA LEU A 213 -8.21 -35.67 -5.80
C LEU A 213 -9.30 -36.70 -5.46
N TYR A 214 -10.41 -36.25 -4.88
CA TYR A 214 -11.54 -37.11 -4.54
C TYR A 214 -12.20 -37.71 -5.78
N HIS A 215 -12.35 -36.92 -6.85
CA HIS A 215 -12.83 -37.42 -8.14
C HIS A 215 -11.87 -38.44 -8.77
N ALA A 216 -10.57 -38.15 -8.79
CA ALA A 216 -9.56 -39.07 -9.32
C ALA A 216 -9.55 -40.41 -8.54
N LEU A 217 -9.66 -40.34 -7.22
CA LEU A 217 -9.70 -41.53 -6.36
C LEU A 217 -10.97 -42.36 -6.60
N ASN A 218 -12.14 -41.72 -6.74
CA ASN A 218 -13.37 -42.41 -7.10
C ASN A 218 -13.28 -43.11 -8.45
N GLN A 219 -12.62 -42.49 -9.42
CA GLN A 219 -12.40 -43.11 -10.73
C GLN A 219 -11.51 -44.36 -10.59
N SER A 220 -10.40 -44.27 -9.85
CA SER A 220 -9.51 -45.41 -9.61
C SER A 220 -10.21 -46.57 -8.89
N ILE A 221 -11.04 -46.27 -7.88
CA ILE A 221 -11.87 -47.28 -7.19
C ILE A 221 -12.79 -47.98 -8.21
N LYS A 222 -13.52 -47.21 -9.02
CA LYS A 222 -14.46 -47.76 -10.01
C LYS A 222 -13.75 -48.64 -11.05
N GLU A 223 -12.56 -48.25 -11.50
CA GLU A 223 -11.76 -49.04 -12.43
C GLU A 223 -11.29 -50.36 -11.81
N THR A 224 -10.85 -50.34 -10.55
CA THR A 224 -10.42 -51.55 -9.82
C THR A 224 -11.61 -52.48 -9.53
N GLU A 225 -12.76 -51.93 -9.15
CA GLU A 225 -14.00 -52.69 -9.01
C GLU A 225 -14.43 -53.37 -10.32
N LEU A 226 -14.31 -52.67 -11.45
CA LEU A 226 -14.62 -53.23 -12.76
C LEU A 226 -13.68 -54.39 -13.13
N LYS A 227 -12.37 -54.23 -12.90
CA LYS A 227 -11.38 -55.31 -13.12
C LYS A 227 -11.69 -56.53 -12.27
N LEU A 228 -12.02 -56.33 -10.98
CA LEU A 228 -12.44 -57.42 -10.10
C LEU A 228 -13.72 -58.11 -10.58
N ARG A 229 -14.71 -57.34 -11.04
CA ARG A 229 -15.96 -57.89 -11.59
C ARG A 229 -15.72 -58.76 -12.83
N GLN A 230 -14.69 -58.47 -13.61
CA GLN A 230 -14.29 -59.28 -14.76
C GLN A 230 -13.45 -60.49 -14.37
N LEU A 231 -12.51 -60.35 -13.43
CA LEU A 231 -11.58 -61.41 -13.04
C LEU A 231 -12.20 -62.50 -12.15
N VAL A 232 -13.16 -62.15 -11.28
CA VAL A 232 -13.80 -63.13 -10.39
C VAL A 232 -14.53 -64.25 -11.15
N PRO A 233 -15.37 -63.97 -12.17
CA PRO A 233 -15.97 -65.03 -12.99
C PRO A 233 -14.94 -65.88 -13.74
N LEU A 234 -13.86 -65.27 -14.26
CA LEU A 234 -12.78 -65.99 -14.95
C LEU A 234 -12.10 -67.00 -14.02
N ALA A 235 -11.91 -66.65 -12.74
CA ALA A 235 -11.36 -67.57 -11.75
C ALA A 235 -12.27 -68.78 -11.49
N THR A 236 -13.59 -68.59 -11.54
CA THR A 236 -14.57 -69.67 -11.38
C THR A 236 -14.49 -70.63 -12.57
N VAL A 237 -14.48 -70.09 -13.80
CA VAL A 237 -14.38 -70.89 -15.03
C VAL A 237 -13.05 -71.65 -15.09
N GLU A 238 -11.93 -70.99 -14.77
CA GLU A 238 -10.61 -71.64 -14.75
C GLU A 238 -10.57 -72.80 -13.74
N ARG A 239 -11.18 -72.61 -12.57
CA ARG A 239 -11.29 -73.68 -11.56
C ARG A 239 -12.10 -74.87 -12.09
N GLU A 240 -13.24 -74.62 -12.72
CA GLU A 240 -14.09 -75.68 -13.29
C GLU A 240 -13.37 -76.47 -14.39
N ILE A 241 -12.69 -75.78 -15.31
CA ILE A 241 -11.90 -76.41 -16.37
C ILE A 241 -10.71 -77.18 -15.79
N SER A 242 -10.03 -76.62 -14.78
CA SER A 242 -8.91 -77.29 -14.11
C SER A 242 -9.36 -78.57 -13.42
N GLU A 243 -10.52 -78.58 -12.75
CA GLU A 243 -11.11 -79.77 -12.13
C GLU A 243 -11.45 -80.84 -13.19
N GLU A 244 -12.06 -80.46 -14.32
CA GLU A 244 -12.37 -81.36 -15.43
C GLU A 244 -11.11 -81.98 -16.04
N ILE A 245 -10.12 -81.15 -16.39
CA ILE A 245 -8.84 -81.58 -16.97
C ILE A 245 -8.06 -82.49 -16.03
N GLN A 246 -8.13 -82.24 -14.72
CA GLN A 246 -7.43 -83.08 -13.74
C GLN A 246 -7.95 -84.52 -13.72
N THR A 247 -9.26 -84.70 -13.87
CA THR A 247 -9.91 -86.03 -13.91
C THR A 247 -9.74 -86.76 -15.23
N SER A 248 -9.34 -86.06 -16.30
CA SER A 248 -9.12 -86.67 -17.62
C SER A 248 -7.89 -87.59 -17.65
N LEU A 249 -8.10 -88.80 -18.17
CA LEU A 249 -7.05 -89.80 -18.42
C LEU A 249 -6.32 -89.57 -19.75
N SER A 250 -6.89 -88.79 -20.68
CA SER A 250 -6.34 -88.54 -22.02
C SER A 250 -5.50 -87.26 -22.11
N THR A 251 -5.54 -86.39 -21.09
CA THR A 251 -4.84 -85.10 -21.09
C THR A 251 -3.44 -85.22 -20.50
N SER A 252 -2.44 -84.62 -21.16
CA SER A 252 -1.03 -84.61 -20.72
C SER A 252 -0.85 -83.93 -19.36
N GLU A 253 0.05 -84.46 -18.52
CA GLU A 253 0.37 -83.91 -17.20
C GLU A 253 0.88 -82.45 -17.27
N MET A 254 1.63 -82.12 -18.33
CA MET A 254 2.09 -80.75 -18.57
C MET A 254 0.92 -79.76 -18.73
N ILE A 255 -0.15 -80.17 -19.42
CA ILE A 255 -1.32 -79.31 -19.61
C ILE A 255 -2.06 -79.14 -18.28
N LYS A 256 -2.18 -80.20 -17.48
CA LYS A 256 -2.78 -80.14 -16.14
C LYS A 256 -2.07 -79.09 -15.26
N GLU A 257 -0.74 -79.12 -15.25
CA GLU A 257 0.08 -78.18 -14.49
C GLU A 257 -0.10 -76.73 -14.95
N VAL A 258 -0.25 -76.47 -16.25
CA VAL A 258 -0.51 -75.12 -16.79
C VAL A 258 -1.83 -74.54 -16.25
N PHE A 259 -2.92 -75.30 -16.25
CA PHE A 259 -4.21 -74.82 -15.73
C PHE A 259 -4.17 -74.58 -14.21
N VAL A 260 -3.45 -75.41 -13.45
CA VAL A 260 -3.24 -75.18 -12.02
C VAL A 260 -2.49 -73.86 -11.79
N ASN A 261 -1.39 -73.64 -12.52
CA ASN A 261 -0.58 -72.42 -12.41
C ASN A 261 -1.36 -71.16 -12.82
N ASN A 262 -2.15 -71.24 -13.89
CA ASN A 262 -3.04 -70.16 -14.33
C ASN A 262 -4.09 -69.84 -13.26
N GLY A 263 -4.72 -70.86 -12.67
CA GLY A 263 -5.67 -70.71 -11.57
C GLY A 263 -5.06 -69.98 -10.37
N GLU A 264 -3.85 -70.35 -9.96
CA GLU A 264 -3.12 -69.68 -8.87
C GLU A 264 -2.76 -68.24 -9.23
N PHE A 265 -2.33 -67.97 -10.46
CA PHE A 265 -2.05 -66.62 -10.94
C PHE A 265 -3.27 -65.70 -10.90
N ILE A 266 -4.43 -66.20 -11.35
CA ILE A 266 -5.69 -65.43 -11.31
C ILE A 266 -6.13 -65.18 -9.87
N LYS A 267 -6.05 -66.19 -8.99
CA LYS A 267 -6.37 -66.04 -7.55
C LYS A 267 -5.50 -64.98 -6.89
N GLU A 268 -4.18 -65.02 -7.11
CA GLU A 268 -3.25 -64.05 -6.54
C GLU A 268 -3.50 -62.63 -7.12
N SER A 269 -3.82 -62.53 -8.42
CA SER A 269 -4.21 -61.25 -9.04
C SER A 269 -5.48 -60.66 -8.41
N ILE A 270 -6.50 -61.48 -8.16
CA ILE A 270 -7.72 -61.07 -7.44
C ILE A 270 -7.39 -60.62 -6.01
N ARG A 271 -6.55 -61.38 -5.30
CA ARG A 271 -6.12 -61.03 -3.94
C ARG A 271 -5.44 -59.67 -3.90
N ARG A 272 -4.53 -59.39 -4.84
CA ARG A 272 -3.83 -58.10 -4.95
C ARG A 272 -4.78 -56.95 -5.25
N MET A 273 -5.67 -57.08 -6.23
CA MET A 273 -6.65 -56.01 -6.53
C MET A 273 -7.64 -55.79 -5.39
N ARG A 274 -8.03 -56.83 -4.64
CA ARG A 274 -8.87 -56.66 -3.45
C ARG A 274 -8.15 -55.88 -2.35
N ALA A 275 -6.85 -56.13 -2.16
CA ALA A 275 -6.03 -55.37 -1.22
C ALA A 275 -5.89 -53.91 -1.66
N GLU A 276 -5.62 -53.68 -2.95
CA GLU A 276 -5.57 -52.33 -3.54
C GLU A 276 -6.91 -51.59 -3.38
N LEU A 277 -8.04 -52.24 -3.68
CA LEU A 277 -9.37 -51.65 -3.50
C LEU A 277 -9.61 -51.24 -2.04
N LYS A 278 -9.21 -52.09 -1.08
CA LYS A 278 -9.32 -51.78 0.33
C LYS A 278 -8.51 -50.54 0.70
N GLU A 279 -7.26 -50.46 0.24
CA GLU A 279 -6.38 -49.30 0.46
C GLU A 279 -6.96 -48.01 -0.16
N LEU A 280 -7.53 -48.09 -1.37
CA LEU A 280 -8.17 -46.95 -2.02
C LEU A 280 -9.41 -46.46 -1.26
N LEU A 281 -10.22 -47.38 -0.71
CA LEU A 281 -11.38 -47.03 0.11
C LEU A 281 -10.98 -46.36 1.42
N GLU A 282 -9.92 -46.83 2.08
CA GLU A 282 -9.35 -46.19 3.28
C GLU A 282 -8.86 -44.77 2.97
N LYS A 283 -8.10 -44.59 1.89
CA LYS A 283 -7.67 -43.26 1.41
C LYS A 283 -8.86 -42.34 1.10
N LYS A 284 -9.95 -42.87 0.55
CA LYS A 284 -11.15 -42.09 0.25
C LYS A 284 -11.83 -41.61 1.52
N GLN A 285 -11.88 -42.44 2.55
CA GLN A 285 -12.42 -42.08 3.85
C GLN A 285 -11.57 -40.99 4.51
N GLU A 286 -10.24 -41.08 4.45
CA GLU A 286 -9.34 -40.06 4.97
C GLU A 286 -9.49 -38.73 4.23
N LEU A 287 -9.50 -38.77 2.89
CA LEU A 287 -9.69 -37.57 2.08
C LEU A 287 -11.05 -36.91 2.32
N SER A 288 -12.12 -37.68 2.53
CA SER A 288 -13.44 -37.13 2.89
C SER A 288 -13.38 -36.29 4.17
N LYS A 289 -12.66 -36.76 5.20
CA LYS A 289 -12.50 -36.00 6.46
C LYS A 289 -11.75 -34.70 6.22
N ILE A 290 -10.68 -34.75 5.43
CA ILE A 290 -9.89 -33.56 5.08
C ILE A 290 -10.76 -32.55 4.30
N THR A 291 -11.57 -33.02 3.35
CA THR A 291 -12.50 -32.17 2.59
C THR A 291 -13.51 -31.48 3.51
N ASP A 292 -14.09 -32.21 4.49
CA ASP A 292 -15.02 -31.63 5.46
C ASP A 292 -14.36 -30.55 6.33
N GLU A 293 -13.10 -30.77 6.76
CA GLU A 293 -12.32 -29.78 7.51
C GLU A 293 -12.01 -28.52 6.69
N ILE A 294 -11.64 -28.68 5.41
CA ILE A 294 -11.38 -27.56 4.50
C ILE A 294 -12.66 -26.77 4.24
N GLU A 295 -13.79 -27.46 4.02
CA GLU A 295 -15.09 -26.80 3.80
C GLU A 295 -15.52 -26.01 5.04
N SER A 296 -15.33 -26.56 6.24
CA SER A 296 -15.58 -25.82 7.50
C SER A 296 -14.74 -24.54 7.60
N LYS A 297 -13.44 -24.62 7.32
CA LYS A 297 -12.53 -23.45 7.31
C LYS A 297 -12.93 -22.42 6.26
N LYS A 298 -13.31 -22.88 5.06
CA LYS A 298 -13.78 -22.03 3.96
C LYS A 298 -15.06 -21.29 4.32
N GLN A 299 -16.03 -21.95 4.97
CA GLN A 299 -17.25 -21.30 5.45
C GLN A 299 -16.94 -20.24 6.53
N HIS A 300 -16.04 -20.55 7.46
CA HIS A 300 -15.58 -19.58 8.46
C HIS A 300 -14.92 -18.36 7.81
N ALA A 301 -14.00 -18.57 6.86
CA ALA A 301 -13.35 -17.49 6.12
C ALA A 301 -14.35 -16.65 5.32
N LYS A 302 -15.35 -17.28 4.70
CA LYS A 302 -16.44 -16.61 3.97
C LYS A 302 -17.25 -15.68 4.87
N HIS A 303 -17.67 -16.19 6.02
CA HIS A 303 -18.43 -15.40 6.98
C HIS A 303 -17.63 -14.19 7.45
N ARG A 304 -16.38 -14.41 7.84
CA ARG A 304 -15.47 -13.35 8.28
C ARG A 304 -15.22 -12.29 7.20
N LEU A 305 -15.06 -12.70 5.95
CA LEU A 305 -14.90 -11.80 4.82
C LEU A 305 -16.14 -10.92 4.62
N SER A 306 -17.34 -11.49 4.77
CA SER A 306 -18.61 -10.75 4.70
C SER A 306 -18.70 -9.67 5.78
N GLU A 307 -18.39 -10.01 7.05
CA GLU A 307 -18.37 -9.04 8.15
C GLU A 307 -17.39 -7.89 7.86
N LEU A 308 -16.18 -8.22 7.40
CA LEU A 308 -15.15 -7.23 7.08
C LEU A 308 -15.58 -6.32 5.92
N MET A 309 -16.29 -6.88 4.92
CA MET A 309 -16.85 -6.10 3.82
C MET A 309 -17.89 -5.09 4.31
N GLU A 310 -18.81 -5.52 5.19
CA GLU A 310 -19.82 -4.66 5.78
C GLU A 310 -19.20 -3.52 6.59
N VAL A 311 -18.25 -3.83 7.47
CA VAL A 311 -17.53 -2.82 8.27
C VAL A 311 -16.75 -1.86 7.36
N ARG A 312 -16.07 -2.38 6.33
CA ARG A 312 -15.31 -1.55 5.38
C ARG A 312 -16.22 -0.57 4.66
N ASN A 313 -17.35 -1.04 4.15
CA ASN A 313 -18.32 -0.21 3.43
C ASN A 313 -18.92 0.85 4.37
N ALA A 314 -19.27 0.48 5.60
CA ALA A 314 -19.78 1.42 6.59
C ALA A 314 -18.77 2.54 6.93
N VAL A 315 -17.47 2.23 7.00
CA VAL A 315 -16.41 3.24 7.18
C VAL A 315 -16.24 4.10 5.93
N TYR A 316 -16.34 3.49 4.75
CA TYR A 316 -16.26 4.20 3.46
C TYR A 316 -17.40 5.22 3.30
N ASP A 317 -18.63 4.86 3.65
CA ASP A 317 -19.82 5.72 3.53
C ASP A 317 -19.77 6.94 4.47
N GLN A 318 -19.04 6.84 5.58
CA GLN A 318 -18.85 7.92 6.54
C GLN A 318 -17.73 8.89 6.15
N MET A 319 -17.10 8.70 4.98
CA MET A 319 -15.94 9.47 4.53
C MET A 319 -16.30 10.75 3.79
N ASP A 320 -15.45 11.76 3.93
CA ASP A 320 -15.59 13.02 3.21
C ASP A 320 -15.29 12.82 1.71
N PRO A 321 -16.22 13.16 0.80
CA PRO A 321 -16.02 13.02 -0.65
C PRO A 321 -14.78 13.75 -1.19
N SER A 322 -14.30 14.80 -0.51
CA SER A 322 -13.08 15.51 -0.90
C SER A 322 -11.81 14.67 -0.73
N LEU A 323 -11.87 13.54 -0.04
CA LEU A 323 -10.75 12.63 0.21
C LEU A 323 -10.70 11.43 -0.75
N CYS A 324 -11.67 11.26 -1.66
CA CYS A 324 -11.81 10.08 -2.52
C CYS A 324 -10.53 9.68 -3.27
N THR A 325 -9.81 10.64 -3.86
CA THR A 325 -8.55 10.33 -4.58
C THR A 325 -7.47 9.78 -3.65
N ARG A 326 -7.37 10.32 -2.43
CA ARG A 326 -6.41 9.84 -1.43
C ARG A 326 -6.81 8.49 -0.86
N MET A 327 -8.12 8.24 -0.72
CA MET A 327 -8.68 6.94 -0.34
C MET A 327 -8.31 5.88 -1.37
N ALA A 328 -8.58 6.10 -2.65
CA ALA A 328 -8.25 5.16 -3.72
C ALA A 328 -6.77 4.75 -3.68
N GLN A 329 -5.86 5.72 -3.62
CA GLN A 329 -4.42 5.47 -3.51
C GLN A 329 -4.05 4.65 -2.24
N LEU A 330 -4.72 4.90 -1.12
CA LEU A 330 -4.50 4.17 0.12
C LEU A 330 -4.99 2.72 0.02
N LEU A 331 -6.12 2.47 -0.64
CA LEU A 331 -6.64 1.13 -0.88
C LEU A 331 -5.73 0.34 -1.83
N ASP A 332 -5.28 0.97 -2.92
CA ASP A 332 -4.36 0.38 -3.90
C ASP A 332 -3.04 -0.04 -3.25
N THR A 333 -2.40 0.89 -2.52
CA THR A 333 -1.16 0.60 -1.79
C THR A 333 -1.34 -0.44 -0.69
N GLY A 334 -2.54 -0.52 -0.09
CA GLY A 334 -2.89 -1.57 0.85
C GLY A 334 -2.94 -2.96 0.19
N GLY A 335 -3.61 -3.06 -0.96
CA GLY A 335 -3.70 -4.30 -1.74
C GLY A 335 -2.33 -4.80 -2.19
N GLU A 336 -1.48 -3.92 -2.71
CA GLU A 336 -0.10 -4.26 -3.11
C GLU A 336 0.71 -4.85 -1.94
N LEU A 337 0.57 -4.28 -0.74
CA LEU A 337 1.24 -4.79 0.45
C LEU A 337 0.77 -6.20 0.80
N ILE A 338 -0.54 -6.44 0.80
CA ILE A 338 -1.12 -7.76 1.12
C ILE A 338 -0.74 -8.79 0.05
N ASN A 339 -0.65 -8.40 -1.23
CA ASN A 339 -0.17 -9.29 -2.29
C ASN A 339 1.26 -9.79 -2.02
N SER A 340 2.14 -8.92 -1.51
CA SER A 340 3.51 -9.28 -1.13
C SER A 340 3.64 -10.00 0.24
N GLU A 341 2.56 -10.04 1.04
CA GLU A 341 2.58 -10.63 2.38
C GLU A 341 2.64 -12.17 2.32
N PRO A 342 3.58 -12.84 3.01
CA PRO A 342 3.60 -14.30 3.05
C PRO A 342 2.34 -14.89 3.70
N MET A 343 1.82 -16.00 3.18
CA MET A 343 0.57 -16.61 3.69
C MET A 343 0.58 -16.90 5.20
N LYS A 344 1.71 -17.38 5.74
CA LYS A 344 1.87 -17.63 7.17
C LYS A 344 1.71 -16.35 8.02
N VAL A 345 2.11 -15.20 7.47
CA VAL A 345 1.93 -13.91 8.13
C VAL A 345 0.46 -13.49 8.05
N THR A 346 -0.18 -13.67 6.89
CA THR A 346 -1.62 -13.40 6.73
C THR A 346 -2.46 -14.21 7.72
N GLN A 347 -2.19 -15.51 7.85
CA GLN A 347 -2.85 -16.39 8.84
C GLN A 347 -2.65 -15.87 10.27
N LEU A 348 -1.40 -15.60 10.66
CA LEU A 348 -1.10 -15.11 12.00
C LEU A 348 -1.80 -13.77 12.31
N LEU A 349 -1.80 -12.84 11.35
CA LEU A 349 -2.34 -11.50 11.55
C LEU A 349 -3.87 -11.43 11.45
N ALA A 350 -4.50 -12.35 10.72
CA ALA A 350 -5.95 -12.45 10.65
C ALA A 350 -6.56 -12.89 11.99
N ASP A 351 -5.87 -13.78 12.71
CA ASP A 351 -6.30 -14.31 14.00
C ASP A 351 -5.78 -13.49 15.20
N LEU A 352 -5.01 -12.44 14.93
CA LEU A 352 -4.42 -11.61 15.98
C LEU A 352 -5.46 -10.67 16.58
N GLU A 353 -6.06 -11.09 17.69
CA GLU A 353 -6.93 -10.23 18.48
C GLU A 353 -6.10 -9.29 19.37
N LEU A 354 -6.17 -7.99 19.10
CA LEU A 354 -5.59 -6.97 19.96
C LEU A 354 -6.52 -6.74 21.17
N ARG A 355 -6.18 -7.31 22.32
CA ARG A 355 -6.91 -7.15 23.60
C ARG A 355 -6.86 -5.75 24.21
N TRP A 356 -6.19 -4.82 23.55
CA TRP A 356 -6.06 -3.43 23.96
C TRP A 356 -5.95 -2.57 22.71
N THR A 357 -6.03 -1.25 22.87
CA THR A 357 -6.01 -0.30 21.74
C THR A 357 -4.67 0.43 21.68
N PRO A 358 -3.58 -0.16 21.14
CA PRO A 358 -2.26 0.48 21.08
C PRO A 358 -2.27 1.86 20.41
N ALA A 359 -3.20 2.08 19.48
CA ALA A 359 -3.37 3.36 18.80
C ALA A 359 -3.62 4.52 19.78
N GLN A 360 -4.29 4.27 20.92
CA GLN A 360 -4.52 5.29 21.96
C GLN A 360 -3.23 5.73 22.66
N PHE A 361 -2.18 4.91 22.60
CA PHE A 361 -0.89 5.17 23.22
C PHE A 361 0.18 5.58 22.20
N LEU A 362 -0.18 5.65 20.91
CA LEU A 362 0.74 5.97 19.83
C LEU A 362 0.90 7.49 19.68
N MET A 363 2.07 8.01 20.05
CA MET A 363 2.47 9.37 19.70
C MET A 363 3.16 9.40 18.34
N CYS A 364 2.48 10.02 17.38
CA CYS A 364 2.97 10.14 16.01
C CYS A 364 3.85 11.37 15.81
N SER A 365 4.81 11.23 14.90
CA SER A 365 5.68 12.32 14.45
C SER A 365 6.45 13.04 15.56
N SER A 366 6.55 12.44 16.75
CA SER A 366 7.31 12.98 17.87
C SER A 366 8.78 12.56 17.73
N SER A 367 9.69 13.53 17.83
CA SER A 367 11.10 13.22 18.03
C SER A 367 11.28 12.39 19.30
N LYS A 368 12.43 11.71 19.44
CA LYS A 368 12.74 10.96 20.67
C LYS A 368 12.71 11.91 21.88
N GLU A 369 13.15 13.14 21.68
CA GLU A 369 13.19 14.22 22.66
C GLU A 369 11.77 14.66 23.05
N ASN A 370 10.87 14.87 22.07
CA ASN A 370 9.48 15.24 22.34
C ASN A 370 8.72 14.12 23.05
N ALA A 371 9.00 12.86 22.69
CA ALA A 371 8.46 11.71 23.39
C ALA A 371 8.92 11.65 24.86
N ALA A 372 10.21 11.89 25.12
CA ALA A 372 10.74 11.94 26.47
C ALA A 372 10.12 13.09 27.29
N ASN A 373 9.99 14.27 26.70
CA ASN A 373 9.37 15.43 27.36
C ASN A 373 7.89 15.18 27.69
N ALA A 374 7.13 14.53 26.80
CA ALA A 374 5.74 14.16 27.07
C ALA A 374 5.61 13.22 28.28
N LEU A 375 6.51 12.24 28.42
CA LEU A 375 6.56 11.36 29.59
C LEU A 375 6.86 12.14 30.88
N ILE A 376 7.80 13.08 30.84
CA ILE A 376 8.15 13.93 31.98
C ILE A 376 6.96 14.80 32.40
N HIS A 377 6.29 15.44 31.44
CA HIS A 377 5.09 16.25 31.71
C HIS A 377 3.93 15.41 32.27
N ALA A 378 3.72 14.19 31.75
CA ALA A 378 2.70 13.28 32.25
C ALA A 378 2.97 12.90 33.71
N ARG A 379 4.23 12.58 34.06
CA ARG A 379 4.63 12.33 35.46
C ARG A 379 4.36 13.50 36.37
N TYR A 380 4.72 14.71 35.95
CA TYR A 380 4.49 15.92 36.74
C TYR A 380 3.00 16.20 36.95
N ARG A 381 2.18 16.01 35.91
CA ARG A 381 0.72 16.19 35.98
C ARG A 381 0.08 15.21 36.96
N ILE A 382 0.49 13.94 36.94
CA ILE A 382 0.00 12.92 37.89
C ILE A 382 0.38 13.30 39.32
N ALA A 383 1.62 13.71 39.56
CA ALA A 383 2.08 14.13 40.88
C ALA A 383 1.30 15.36 41.41
N GLN A 384 0.93 16.30 40.53
CA GLN A 384 0.08 17.43 40.91
C GLN A 384 -1.35 17.00 41.26
N LEU A 385 -1.94 16.07 40.50
CA LEU A 385 -3.28 15.54 40.78
C LEU A 385 -3.31 14.75 42.09
N ASP A 386 -2.32 13.89 42.33
CA ASP A 386 -2.18 13.15 43.58
C ASP A 386 -2.06 14.10 44.78
N LYS A 387 -1.27 15.18 44.65
CA LYS A 387 -1.18 16.24 45.66
C LYS A 387 -2.51 16.95 45.88
N ALA A 388 -3.26 17.25 44.82
CA ALA A 388 -4.55 17.93 44.90
C ALA A 388 -5.63 17.10 45.59
N VAL A 389 -5.56 15.76 45.48
CA VAL A 389 -6.52 14.82 46.10
C VAL A 389 -5.99 14.28 47.44
N GLY A 390 -4.83 14.76 47.91
CA GLY A 390 -4.22 14.32 49.19
C GLY A 390 -3.70 12.88 49.17
N LEU A 391 -3.54 12.30 47.99
CA LEU A 391 -3.12 10.92 47.80
C LEU A 391 -1.59 10.85 47.74
N LYS A 392 -0.97 10.09 48.65
CA LYS A 392 0.47 9.80 48.57
C LYS A 392 0.67 8.42 47.93
N ARG A 393 0.98 8.41 46.64
CA ARG A 393 1.44 7.21 45.92
C ARG A 393 2.96 7.26 45.77
N GLU A 394 3.61 6.11 45.81
CA GLU A 394 5.00 6.02 45.37
C GLU A 394 5.11 6.40 43.88
N PRO A 395 6.27 6.89 43.40
CA PRO A 395 6.46 7.19 41.99
C PRO A 395 6.11 5.97 41.15
N MET A 396 5.00 6.05 40.42
CA MET A 396 4.55 4.94 39.57
C MET A 396 5.53 4.82 38.39
N ASP A 397 6.27 3.72 38.36
CA ASP A 397 6.86 3.20 37.14
C ASP A 397 5.75 2.66 36.22
N GLY A 398 5.98 2.67 34.91
CA GLY A 398 5.02 2.14 33.93
C GLY A 398 4.20 3.18 33.15
N ILE A 399 4.54 4.47 33.22
CA ILE A 399 4.05 5.44 32.23
C ILE A 399 4.81 5.20 30.92
N PHE A 400 4.06 4.84 29.88
CA PHE A 400 4.62 4.54 28.58
C PHE A 400 3.85 5.27 27.49
N LEU A 401 4.49 5.37 26.34
CA LEU A 401 3.87 5.71 25.07
C LEU A 401 4.56 4.91 23.98
N ILE A 402 3.86 4.69 22.88
CA ILE A 402 4.40 4.05 21.69
C ILE A 402 4.78 5.18 20.74
N ARG A 403 6.00 5.15 20.19
CA ARG A 403 6.39 6.03 19.09
C ARG A 403 6.98 5.21 17.97
N ALA A 404 6.89 5.71 16.74
CA ALA A 404 7.64 5.12 15.66
C ALA A 404 9.14 5.39 15.84
N SER A 405 9.98 4.37 15.65
CA SER A 405 11.44 4.54 15.68
C SER A 405 11.90 5.43 14.51
N LYS A 406 13.00 6.17 14.71
CA LYS A 406 13.75 6.72 13.56
C LYS A 406 14.52 5.52 13.01
N SER A 407 14.13 5.04 11.84
CA SER A 407 14.97 4.11 11.07
C SER A 407 16.27 4.83 10.74
N TYR A 408 17.39 4.30 11.20
CA TYR A 408 18.72 4.75 10.78
C TYR A 408 19.00 4.31 9.34
#